data_AF-A0A6A2FNK1-F1
#
_entry.id   AF-A0A6A2FNK1-F1
#
_cell.length_a   1.000
_cell.length_b   1.000
_cell.length_c   1.000
_cell.angle_alpha   90.00
_cell.angle_beta   90.00
_cell.angle_gamma   90.00
#
_symmetry.space_group_name_H-M   'P 1'
#
loop_
_entity.id
_entity.type
_entity.pdbx_description
1 polymer ?
#
loop_
_entity_poly.entity_id
_entity_poly.type
_entity_poly.pdbx_seq_one_letter_code
_entity_poly.pdbx_strand_id
1 'polypeptide(L)'
;MQTKKRFTPEQKVIILRELLENKLSISQVAEKYGIHVNDIYAWKKKLFENAALIFANSAGKPAEARKSSGKVEQLEEKLRKRDEAISFLLRENIEIKKNIGGDL
;
A
#
# COMPACT_ATOMS: atom_id res chain seq x y z
N MET A 1 15.87 16.14 -21.44
CA MET A 1 14.92 15.24 -20.76
C MET A 1 14.57 15.86 -19.42
N GLN A 2 13.36 16.41 -19.23
CA GLN A 2 12.98 16.96 -17.93
C GLN A 2 12.71 15.81 -16.95
N THR A 3 13.50 15.75 -15.88
CA THR A 3 13.34 14.81 -14.78
C THR A 3 12.00 15.06 -14.10
N LYS A 4 11.05 14.13 -14.23
CA LYS A 4 9.78 14.20 -13.52
C LYS A 4 10.05 14.21 -12.01
N LYS A 5 9.80 15.35 -11.35
CA LYS A 5 9.80 15.44 -9.89
C LYS A 5 8.78 14.43 -9.35
N ARG A 6 9.21 13.55 -8.45
CA ARG A 6 8.33 12.60 -7.77
C ARG A 6 7.77 13.29 -6.54
N PHE A 7 6.44 13.42 -6.50
CA PHE A 7 5.72 13.94 -5.33
C PHE A 7 5.16 12.77 -4.53
N THR A 8 5.35 12.79 -3.21
CA THR A 8 4.72 11.82 -2.31
C THR A 8 3.20 12.04 -2.27
N PRO A 9 2.43 11.03 -1.85
CA PRO A 9 0.99 11.17 -1.68
C PRO A 9 0.61 12.36 -0.78
N GLU A 10 1.33 12.57 0.31
CA GLU A 10 1.10 13.65 1.28
C GLU A 10 1.34 15.03 0.65
N GLN A 11 2.42 15.16 -0.12
CA GLN A 11 2.72 16.39 -0.86
C GLN A 11 1.61 16.73 -1.84
N LYS A 12 1.11 15.74 -2.61
CA LYS A 12 0.01 15.95 -3.55
C LYS A 12 -1.25 16.47 -2.86
N VAL A 13 -1.55 15.97 -1.66
CA VAL A 13 -2.70 16.43 -0.85
C VAL A 13 -2.51 17.88 -0.42
N ILE A 14 -1.33 18.25 0.10
CA ILE A 14 -1.03 19.63 0.51
C ILE A 14 -1.19 20.60 -0.67
N ILE A 15 -0.65 20.23 -1.83
CA ILE A 15 -0.73 21.03 -3.06
C ILE A 15 -2.18 21.20 -3.52
N LEU A 16 -2.98 20.13 -3.53
CA LEU A 16 -4.39 20.20 -3.90
C LEU A 16 -5.22 20.97 -2.87
N ARG A 17 -4.89 20.87 -1.58
CA ARG A 17 -5.53 21.62 -0.51
C ARG A 17 -5.31 23.12 -0.71
N GLU A 18 -4.07 23.53 -0.98
CA GLU A 18 -3.74 24.92 -1.26
C GLU A 18 -4.44 25.44 -2.54
N LEU A 19 -4.55 24.62 -3.58
CA LEU A 19 -5.33 24.95 -4.78
C LEU A 19 -6.82 25.21 -4.45
N LEU A 20 -7.42 24.38 -3.60
CA LEU A 20 -8.87 24.39 -3.32
C LEU A 20 -9.26 25.40 -2.22
N GLU A 21 -8.46 25.54 -1.17
CA GLU A 21 -8.74 26.41 -0.02
C GLU A 21 -8.28 27.85 -0.25
N ASN A 22 -7.08 28.06 -0.82
CA ASN A 22 -6.51 29.39 -1.00
C ASN A 22 -6.92 30.05 -2.33
N LYS A 23 -7.83 29.43 -3.10
CA LYS A 23 -8.32 29.88 -4.42
C LYS A 23 -7.19 30.24 -5.41
N LEU A 24 -6.01 29.63 -5.26
CA LEU A 24 -4.93 29.81 -6.22
C LEU A 24 -5.32 29.17 -7.55
N SER A 25 -4.90 29.80 -8.65
CA SER A 25 -5.08 29.20 -9.97
C SER A 25 -4.12 28.02 -10.15
N ILE A 26 -4.50 27.07 -11.02
CA ILE A 26 -3.66 25.91 -11.35
C ILE A 26 -2.29 26.34 -11.87
N SER A 27 -2.22 27.44 -12.64
CA SER A 27 -0.97 28.00 -13.16
C SER A 27 -0.05 28.51 -12.05
N GLN A 28 -0.59 29.20 -11.05
CA GLN A 28 0.18 29.68 -9.90
C GLN A 28 0.73 28.52 -9.06
N VAL A 29 -0.06 27.47 -8.86
CA VAL A 29 0.38 26.26 -8.13
C VAL A 29 1.43 25.48 -8.93
N ALA A 30 1.27 25.38 -10.25
CA ALA A 30 2.24 24.77 -11.15
C ALA A 30 3.60 25.48 -11.09
N GLU A 31 3.59 26.82 -11.11
CA GLU A 31 4.81 27.62 -11.00
C GLU A 31 5.45 27.48 -9.61
N LYS A 32 4.67 27.65 -8.53
CA LYS A 32 5.15 27.61 -7.14
C LYS A 32 5.87 26.30 -6.79
N TYR A 33 5.35 25.17 -7.25
CA TYR A 33 5.89 23.85 -6.91
C TYR A 33 6.70 23.20 -8.04
N GLY A 34 6.79 23.85 -9.21
CA GLY A 34 7.44 23.32 -10.40
C GLY A 34 6.76 22.03 -10.90
N ILE A 35 5.42 22.03 -10.93
CA ILE A 35 4.58 20.89 -11.32
C ILE A 35 3.99 21.17 -12.70
N HIS A 36 3.90 20.14 -13.53
CA HIS A 36 3.21 20.26 -14.81
C HIS A 36 1.69 20.40 -14.58
N VAL A 37 1.05 21.35 -15.24
CA VAL A 37 -0.39 21.64 -15.12
C VAL A 37 -1.26 20.39 -15.28
N ASN A 38 -0.94 19.53 -16.26
CA ASN A 38 -1.65 18.25 -16.47
C ASN A 38 -1.59 17.29 -15.27
N ASP A 39 -0.49 17.28 -14.51
CA ASP A 39 -0.37 16.44 -13.32
C ASP A 39 -1.33 16.93 -12.22
N ILE A 40 -1.46 18.25 -12.06
CA ILE A 40 -2.40 18.86 -11.11
C ILE A 40 -3.85 18.51 -11.50
N TYR A 41 -4.20 18.59 -12.79
CA TYR A 41 -5.52 18.17 -13.26
C TYR A 41 -5.79 16.69 -13.00
N ALA A 42 -4.81 15.82 -13.28
CA ALA A 42 -4.93 14.38 -13.04
C ALA A 42 -5.13 14.07 -11.55
N TRP A 43 -4.37 14.72 -10.66
CA TRP A 43 -4.51 14.52 -9.22
C TRP A 43 -5.84 15.06 -8.69
N LYS A 44 -6.26 16.25 -9.15
CA LYS A 44 -7.55 16.84 -8.81
C LYS A 44 -8.70 15.91 -9.20
N LYS A 45 -8.70 15.40 -10.44
CA LYS A 45 -9.69 14.43 -10.92
C LYS A 45 -9.71 13.18 -10.04
N LYS A 46 -8.55 12.58 -9.80
CA LYS A 46 -8.43 11.37 -8.97
C LYS A 46 -8.94 11.61 -7.54
N LEU A 47 -8.67 12.77 -6.94
CA LEU A 47 -9.17 13.13 -5.62
C LEU A 47 -10.70 13.13 -5.59
N PHE A 48 -11.35 13.81 -6.53
CA PHE A 48 -12.81 13.90 -6.55
C PHE A 48 -13.52 12.59 -6.93
N GLU A 49 -12.94 11.80 -7.83
CA GLU A 49 -13.47 10.46 -8.17
C GLU A 49 -13.46 9.51 -6.96
N ASN A 50 -12.40 9.58 -6.14
CA ASN A 50 -12.28 8.74 -4.94
C ASN A 50 -12.95 9.36 -3.71
N ALA A 51 -13.25 10.67 -3.71
CA ALA A 51 -13.86 11.36 -2.58
C ALA A 51 -15.19 10.71 -2.18
N ALA A 52 -16.05 10.38 -3.15
CA ALA A 52 -17.32 9.71 -2.89
C ALA A 52 -17.13 8.37 -2.16
N LEU A 53 -16.12 7.58 -2.53
CA LEU A 53 -15.80 6.30 -1.87
C LEU A 53 -15.27 6.51 -0.44
N ILE A 54 -14.45 7.55 -0.23
CA ILE A 54 -13.92 7.90 1.09
C ILE A 54 -15.06 8.30 2.04
N PHE A 55 -15.98 9.15 1.59
CA PHE A 55 -17.11 9.60 2.40
C PHE A 55 -18.17 8.50 2.57
N ALA A 56 -18.37 7.62 1.57
CA ALA A 56 -19.23 6.45 1.68
C ALA A 56 -18.71 5.45 2.73
N ASN A 57 -17.40 5.25 2.81
CA ASN A 57 -16.78 4.39 3.83
C ASN A 57 -16.84 4.97 5.26
N SER A 58 -17.14 6.28 5.41
CA SER A 58 -17.41 6.88 6.71
C SER A 58 -18.84 6.61 7.22
N ALA A 59 -19.78 6.33 6.31
CA ALA A 59 -21.16 5.96 6.65
C ALA A 59 -21.30 4.49 7.08
N GLY A 60 -20.25 3.69 6.94
CA GLY A 60 -20.18 2.31 7.39
C GLY A 60 -18.93 1.67 6.83
N LYS A 61 -18.06 1.14 7.70
CA LYS A 61 -16.87 0.39 7.29
C LYS A 61 -17.28 -0.61 6.21
N PRO A 62 -16.72 -0.54 4.98
CA PRO A 62 -17.09 -1.46 3.93
C PRO A 62 -16.69 -2.86 4.40
N ALA A 63 -17.60 -3.82 4.26
CA ALA A 63 -17.36 -5.22 4.61
C ALA A 63 -16.07 -5.79 3.97
N GLU A 64 -15.56 -5.16 2.90
CA GLU A 64 -14.33 -5.48 2.21
C GLU A 64 -13.05 -5.19 3.01
N ALA A 65 -12.99 -4.08 3.76
CA ALA A 65 -11.82 -3.77 4.60
C ALA A 65 -11.69 -4.76 5.77
N ARG A 66 -12.83 -5.19 6.34
CA ARG A 66 -12.87 -6.27 7.34
C ARG A 66 -12.54 -7.64 6.72
N LYS A 67 -13.07 -7.95 5.53
CA LYS A 67 -12.76 -9.20 4.81
C LYS A 67 -11.28 -9.30 4.44
N SER A 68 -10.66 -8.20 4.01
CA SER A 68 -9.24 -8.15 3.68
C SER A 68 -8.38 -8.42 4.92
N SER A 69 -8.68 -7.77 6.05
CA SER A 69 -7.95 -8.00 7.30
C SER A 69 -8.05 -9.45 7.78
N GLY A 70 -9.25 -10.03 7.79
CA GLY A 70 -9.43 -11.43 8.20
C GLY A 70 -8.80 -12.43 7.23
N LYS A 71 -8.71 -12.10 5.93
CA LYS A 71 -8.06 -12.98 4.96
C LYS A 71 -6.53 -12.97 5.11
N VAL A 72 -5.95 -11.81 5.41
CA VAL A 72 -4.52 -11.68 5.69
C VAL A 72 -4.15 -12.52 6.90
N GLU A 73 -4.88 -12.37 8.01
CA GLU A 73 -4.64 -13.13 9.24
C GLU A 73 -4.76 -14.65 9.03
N GLN A 74 -5.77 -15.10 8.26
CA GLN A 74 -5.91 -16.51 7.88
C GLN A 74 -4.76 -17.04 7.01
N LEU A 75 -4.23 -16.21 6.12
CA LEU A 75 -3.11 -16.60 5.25
C LEU A 75 -1.80 -16.64 6.06
N GLU A 76 -1.59 -15.69 6.97
CA GLU A 76 -0.46 -15.67 7.89
C GLU A 76 -0.46 -16.89 8.82
N GLU A 77 -1.59 -17.26 9.40
CA GLU A 77 -1.69 -18.47 10.24
C GLU A 77 -1.40 -19.76 9.45
N LYS A 78 -1.88 -19.83 8.20
CA LYS A 78 -1.57 -20.97 7.32
C LYS A 78 -0.09 -21.05 6.96
N LEU A 79 0.56 -19.90 6.75
CA LEU A 79 1.99 -19.85 6.48
C LEU A 79 2.77 -20.35 7.69
N ARG A 80 2.45 -19.85 8.89
CA ARG A 80 3.07 -20.28 10.15
C ARG A 80 2.99 -21.79 10.37
N LYS A 81 1.80 -22.39 10.18
CA LYS A 81 1.61 -23.85 10.31
C LYS A 81 2.46 -24.64 9.32
N ARG A 82 2.63 -24.13 8.09
CA ARG A 82 3.48 -24.78 7.09
C ARG A 82 4.95 -24.68 7.48
N ASP A 83 5.40 -23.52 7.96
CA ASP A 83 6.79 -23.32 8.42
C ASP A 83 7.14 -24.21 9.61
N GLU A 84 6.19 -24.41 10.53
CA GLU A 84 6.33 -25.34 11.66
C GLU A 84 6.47 -26.79 11.18
N ALA A 85 5.60 -27.23 10.26
CA ALA A 85 5.68 -28.58 9.68
C ALA A 85 6.99 -28.80 8.91
N ILE A 86 7.44 -27.82 8.13
CA ILE A 86 8.73 -27.85 7.44
C ILE A 86 9.87 -27.97 8.46
N SER A 87 9.85 -27.16 9.52
CA SER A 87 10.87 -27.18 10.57
C SER A 87 10.93 -28.52 11.29
N PHE A 88 9.77 -29.12 11.59
CA PHE A 88 9.67 -30.44 12.17
C PHE A 88 10.28 -31.51 11.26
N LEU A 89 9.87 -31.55 9.98
CA LEU A 89 10.39 -32.51 9.00
C LEU A 89 11.88 -32.32 8.72
N LEU A 90 12.37 -31.08 8.71
CA LEU A 90 13.80 -30.79 8.57
C LEU A 90 14.58 -31.34 9.76
N ARG A 91 14.07 -31.16 10.98
CA ARG A 91 14.69 -31.70 12.19
C ARG A 91 14.75 -33.22 12.16
N GLU A 92 13.63 -33.86 11.84
CA GLU A 92 13.53 -35.32 11.73
C GLU A 92 14.47 -35.86 10.64
N ASN A 93 14.53 -35.21 9.47
CA ASN A 93 15.47 -35.59 8.41
C ASN A 93 16.94 -35.43 8.83
N ILE A 94 17.28 -34.38 9.57
CA ILE A 94 18.65 -34.19 10.09
C ILE A 94 18.99 -35.28 11.10
N GLU A 95 18.05 -35.64 11.98
CA GLU A 95 18.21 -36.71 12.96
C GLU A 95 18.37 -38.08 12.30
N ILE A 96 17.51 -38.40 11.32
CA ILE A 96 17.63 -39.60 10.50
C ILE A 96 18.98 -39.63 9.77
N LYS A 97 19.42 -38.53 9.16
CA LYS A 97 20.73 -38.46 8.50
C LYS A 97 21.90 -38.63 9.47
N LYS A 98 21.81 -38.12 10.69
CA LYS A 98 22.83 -38.33 11.74
C LYS A 98 22.87 -39.78 12.22
N ASN A 99 21.71 -40.41 12.36
CA ASN A 99 21.61 -41.80 12.80
C ASN A 99 22.06 -42.77 11.69
N ILE A 100 21.79 -42.47 10.42
CA ILE A 100 22.26 -43.27 9.27
C ILE A 100 23.75 -43.01 8.98
N GLY A 101 24.22 -41.77 9.18
CA GLY A 101 25.63 -41.40 8.97
C GLY A 101 26.56 -41.67 10.16
N GLY A 102 26.02 -42.13 11.29
CA GLY A 102 26.78 -42.53 12.48
C GLY A 102 27.14 -44.01 12.51
N ASP A 103 26.80 -44.76 11.46
CA ASP A 103 27.07 -46.20 11.29
C ASP A 103 28.14 -46.48 10.21
N LEU A 104 29.11 -45.57 10.07
CA LEU A 104 30.37 -45.77 9.33
C LEU A 104 31.57 -45.26 10.13
#